data_AF-W2QXX5-F1
#
_entry.id   AF-W2QXX5-F1
#
_cell.length_a   1.000
_cell.length_b   1.000
_cell.length_c   1.000
_cell.angle_alpha   90.00
_cell.angle_beta   90.00
_cell.angle_gamma   90.00
#
_symmetry.space_group_name_H-M   'P 1'
#
loop_
_entity.id
_entity.type
_entity.pdbx_description
1 polymer ?
#
loop_
_entity_poly.entity_id
_entity_poly.type
_entity_poly.pdbx_seq_one_letter_code
_entity_poly.pdbx_strand_id
1 'polypeptide(L)'
;MKKWFDTLKNSGVRAFLHGHTHAEKHDYAKSIGVHFVENGAGGGRQSGKVSTIQPFAAGLVKNEWSYTIGEYGFFSLQASKDWMKLQYHTADNKWKFTEKWEDTTIGGVATKHCWYIPADGSEGKAC
;
A
#
# COMPACT_ATOMS: atom_id res chain seq x y z
N MET A 1 13.03 -1.30 14.34
CA MET A 1 12.24 -2.37 13.69
C MET A 1 11.85 -3.49 14.65
N LYS A 2 12.78 -4.17 15.34
CA LYS A 2 12.41 -5.24 16.31
C LYS A 2 11.36 -4.80 17.35
N LYS A 3 11.54 -3.62 17.96
CA LYS A 3 10.55 -3.04 18.89
C LYS A 3 9.15 -2.92 18.28
N TRP A 4 9.05 -2.49 17.02
CA TRP A 4 7.76 -2.39 16.32
C TRP A 4 7.11 -3.76 16.09
N PHE A 5 7.88 -4.76 15.66
CA PHE A 5 7.39 -6.13 15.53
C PHE A 5 6.92 -6.69 16.87
N ASP A 6 7.70 -6.49 17.94
CA ASP A 6 7.36 -6.92 19.28
C ASP A 6 6.08 -6.21 19.79
N THR A 7 5.91 -4.91 19.51
CA THR A 7 4.70 -4.14 19.86
C THR A 7 3.47 -4.62 19.11
N LEU A 8 3.60 -4.93 17.81
CA LEU A 8 2.46 -5.34 16.98
C LEU A 8 2.06 -6.79 17.23
N LYS A 9 3.00 -7.64 17.65
CA LYS A 9 2.72 -9.04 17.98
C LYS A 9 1.63 -9.13 19.06
N ASN A 10 0.59 -9.90 18.78
CA ASN A 10 -0.57 -10.10 19.66
C ASN A 10 -1.37 -8.81 19.99
N SER A 11 -1.15 -7.70 19.28
CA SER A 11 -1.90 -6.46 19.49
C SER A 11 -3.31 -6.46 18.89
N GLY A 12 -3.60 -7.41 17.99
CA GLY A 12 -4.82 -7.43 17.19
C GLY A 12 -4.80 -6.50 15.97
N VAL A 13 -3.74 -5.70 15.78
CA VAL A 13 -3.54 -4.90 14.56
C VAL A 13 -3.38 -5.84 13.36
N ARG A 14 -4.13 -5.59 12.29
CA ARG A 14 -4.04 -6.35 11.02
C ARG A 14 -3.49 -5.55 9.86
N ALA A 15 -3.58 -4.22 9.93
CA ALA A 15 -3.00 -3.33 8.94
C ALA A 15 -2.30 -2.16 9.64
N PHE A 16 -1.09 -1.87 9.20
CA PHE A 16 -0.27 -0.73 9.61
C PHE A 16 -0.07 0.15 8.39
N LEU A 17 -0.77 1.29 8.35
CA LEU A 17 -0.68 2.26 7.27
C LEU A 17 0.37 3.30 7.61
N HIS A 18 1.26 3.61 6.67
CA HIS A 18 2.28 4.63 6.83
C HIS A 18 2.58 5.36 5.52
N GLY A 19 3.19 6.55 5.62
CA GLY A 19 3.67 7.32 4.48
C GLY A 19 5.16 7.63 4.63
N HIS A 20 5.52 8.91 4.50
CA HIS A 20 6.89 9.46 4.52
C HIS A 20 7.73 9.11 3.29
N THR A 21 7.89 7.83 2.96
CA THR A 21 8.44 7.42 1.67
C THR A 21 7.43 7.79 0.59
N HIS A 22 7.86 8.47 -0.48
CA HIS A 22 6.98 8.83 -1.59
C HIS A 22 6.69 7.64 -2.52
N ALA A 23 6.27 6.51 -1.98
CA ALA A 23 6.01 5.29 -2.73
C ALA A 23 4.73 4.61 -2.21
N GLU A 24 4.30 3.57 -2.93
CA GLU A 24 3.09 2.81 -2.64
C GLU A 24 3.45 1.32 -2.64
N LYS A 25 3.10 0.62 -1.56
CA LYS A 25 3.52 -0.76 -1.34
C LYS A 25 2.60 -1.50 -0.37
N HIS A 26 2.46 -2.79 -0.58
CA HIS A 26 1.77 -3.69 0.33
C HIS A 26 2.66 -4.89 0.67
N ASP A 27 2.98 -5.03 1.95
CA ASP A 27 3.78 -6.11 2.50
C ASP A 27 2.99 -6.89 3.56
N TYR A 28 3.32 -8.16 3.80
CA TYR A 28 2.69 -9.00 4.81
C TYR A 28 3.73 -9.72 5.69
N ALA A 29 3.53 -9.69 7.01
CA ALA A 29 4.37 -10.36 7.98
C ALA A 29 3.62 -11.51 8.68
N LYS A 30 3.77 -12.73 8.14
CA LYS A 30 3.10 -13.95 8.64
C LYS A 30 3.32 -14.23 10.12
N SER A 31 4.51 -13.91 10.65
CA SER A 31 4.86 -14.17 12.05
C SER A 31 4.04 -13.36 13.06
N ILE A 32 3.45 -12.24 12.63
CA ILE A 32 2.65 -11.35 13.48
C ILE A 32 1.24 -11.09 12.91
N GLY A 33 0.94 -11.58 11.70
CA GLY A 33 -0.36 -11.43 11.06
C GLY A 33 -0.72 -9.97 10.76
N VAL A 34 0.27 -9.20 10.29
CA VAL A 34 0.14 -7.76 10.00
C VAL A 34 0.49 -7.47 8.55
N HIS A 35 -0.36 -6.68 7.90
CA HIS A 35 -0.10 -6.05 6.61
C HIS A 35 0.51 -4.66 6.82
N PHE A 36 1.62 -4.37 6.16
CA PHE A 36 2.21 -3.03 6.12
C PHE A 36 1.87 -2.38 4.78
N VAL A 37 1.22 -1.22 4.85
CA VAL A 37 0.77 -0.48 3.66
C VAL A 37 1.51 0.86 3.63
N GLU A 38 2.43 0.98 2.69
CA GLU A 38 3.09 2.24 2.36
C GLU A 38 2.16 3.01 1.41
N ASN A 39 1.75 4.20 1.83
CA ASN A 39 0.84 5.12 1.13
C ASN A 39 1.39 6.55 1.22
N GLY A 40 2.41 6.85 0.41
CA GLY A 40 3.09 8.14 0.44
C GLY A 40 3.32 8.81 -0.92
N ALA A 41 2.98 8.19 -2.04
CA ALA A 41 3.04 8.80 -3.38
C ALA A 41 1.73 9.55 -3.72
N GLY A 42 1.28 10.43 -2.82
CA GLY A 42 0.02 11.19 -3.00
C GLY A 42 0.12 12.42 -3.92
N GLY A 43 1.31 12.75 -4.45
CA GLY A 43 1.51 13.86 -5.39
C GLY A 43 2.04 15.17 -4.81
N GLY A 44 2.21 15.28 -3.49
CA GLY A 44 2.84 16.47 -2.86
C GLY A 44 4.34 16.61 -3.13
N ARG A 45 4.99 15.52 -3.57
CA ARG A 45 6.40 15.41 -3.95
C ARG A 45 6.52 14.35 -5.05
N GLN A 46 7.62 14.38 -5.80
CA GLN A 46 7.88 13.37 -6.83
C GLN A 46 7.88 11.95 -6.23
N SER A 47 7.18 11.04 -6.89
CA SER A 47 7.14 9.62 -6.54
C SER A 47 8.55 9.02 -6.57
N GLY A 48 8.93 8.30 -5.52
CA GLY A 48 10.25 7.72 -5.30
C GLY A 48 10.32 6.23 -5.64
N LYS A 49 11.48 5.63 -5.38
CA LYS A 49 11.63 4.18 -5.48
C LYS A 49 10.89 3.50 -4.33
N VAL A 50 10.30 2.33 -4.61
CA VAL A 50 9.66 1.48 -3.60
C VAL A 50 10.66 1.10 -2.51
N SER A 51 10.24 1.17 -1.24
CA SER A 51 11.05 0.72 -0.10
C SER A 51 11.45 -0.76 -0.24
N THR A 52 12.74 -1.05 -0.15
CA THR A 52 13.24 -2.43 -0.16
C THR A 52 13.09 -3.08 1.21
N ILE A 53 12.70 -4.36 1.22
CA ILE A 53 12.72 -5.16 2.44
C ILE A 53 14.19 -5.34 2.83
N GLN A 54 14.55 -4.82 4.00
CA GLN A 54 15.92 -4.84 4.48
C GLN A 54 16.36 -6.29 4.82
N PRO A 55 17.65 -6.64 4.74
CA PRO A 55 18.12 -8.01 4.97
C PRO A 55 17.66 -8.63 6.30
N PHE A 56 17.62 -7.83 7.37
CA PHE A 56 17.15 -8.31 8.69
C PHE A 56 15.66 -8.71 8.71
N ALA A 57 14.86 -8.29 7.73
CA ALA A 57 13.43 -8.56 7.61
C ALA A 57 13.08 -9.50 6.44
N ALA A 58 14.06 -9.95 5.66
CA ALA A 58 13.84 -10.75 4.45
C ALA A 58 13.10 -12.08 4.70
N GLY A 59 13.23 -12.67 5.90
CA GLY A 59 12.49 -13.87 6.30
C GLY A 59 11.23 -13.59 7.14
N LEU A 60 10.95 -12.32 7.43
CA LEU A 60 9.84 -11.90 8.32
C LEU A 60 8.68 -11.29 7.54
N VAL A 61 8.97 -10.70 6.38
CA VAL A 61 8.04 -9.91 5.58
C VAL A 61 8.11 -10.39 4.13
N LYS A 62 6.93 -10.55 3.52
CA LYS A 62 6.73 -10.84 2.11
C LYS A 62 6.19 -9.59 1.43
N ASN A 63 6.68 -9.30 0.22
CA ASN A 63 6.04 -8.28 -0.61
C ASN A 63 4.83 -8.90 -1.32
N GLU A 64 3.64 -8.33 -1.09
CA GLU A 64 2.42 -8.73 -1.78
C GLU A 64 2.24 -7.91 -3.06
N TRP A 65 2.56 -6.62 -3.02
CA TRP A 65 2.42 -5.73 -4.17
C TRP A 65 3.30 -4.49 -4.02
N SER A 66 3.70 -3.93 -5.15
CA SER A 66 4.44 -2.67 -5.25
C SER A 66 3.92 -1.90 -6.47
N TYR A 67 3.78 -0.59 -6.35
CA TYR A 67 3.34 0.25 -7.47
C TYR A 67 4.37 0.40 -8.59
N THR A 68 3.95 0.96 -9.72
CA THR A 68 4.88 1.36 -10.78
C THR A 68 5.42 2.75 -10.44
N ILE A 69 6.75 2.90 -10.47
CA ILE A 69 7.40 4.21 -10.23
C ILE A 69 6.86 5.24 -11.25
N GLY A 70 6.54 6.44 -10.76
CA GLY A 70 5.93 7.50 -11.57
C GLY A 70 4.42 7.59 -11.41
N GLU A 71 3.78 6.59 -10.80
CA GLU A 71 2.37 6.68 -10.42
C GLU A 71 2.19 7.53 -9.17
N TYR A 72 1.02 8.15 -9.08
CA TYR A 72 0.52 8.81 -7.86
C TYR A 72 -0.86 8.29 -7.54
N GLY A 73 -1.17 8.15 -6.27
CA GLY A 73 -2.41 7.50 -5.87
C GLY A 73 -2.67 7.51 -4.38
N PHE A 74 -3.64 6.70 -3.99
CA PHE A 74 -4.01 6.50 -2.60
C PHE A 74 -4.66 5.14 -2.39
N PHE A 75 -4.60 4.65 -1.16
CA PHE A 75 -5.33 3.48 -0.74
C PHE A 75 -6.71 3.82 -0.15
N SER A 76 -7.77 3.16 -0.63
CA SER A 76 -9.08 3.15 0.02
C SER A 76 -9.25 1.90 0.87
N LEU A 77 -9.99 2.02 1.98
CA LEU A 77 -10.30 0.93 2.90
C LEU A 77 -11.81 0.73 3.02
N GLN A 78 -12.27 -0.51 2.95
CA GLN A 78 -13.62 -0.91 3.32
C GLN A 78 -13.55 -2.04 4.34
N ALA A 79 -14.07 -1.82 5.55
CA ALA A 79 -13.98 -2.80 6.63
C ALA A 79 -15.31 -3.53 6.86
N SER A 80 -15.20 -4.77 7.32
CA SER A 80 -16.24 -5.61 7.87
C SER A 80 -15.74 -6.25 9.18
N LYS A 81 -16.56 -7.11 9.79
CA LYS A 81 -16.11 -7.87 10.98
C LYS A 81 -15.02 -8.90 10.65
N ASP A 82 -15.03 -9.43 9.43
CA ASP A 82 -14.21 -10.58 9.06
C ASP A 82 -13.02 -10.20 8.18
N TRP A 83 -13.11 -9.07 7.49
CA TRP A 83 -12.10 -8.62 6.54
C TRP A 83 -12.09 -7.11 6.37
N MET A 84 -10.95 -6.58 5.91
CA MET A 84 -10.79 -5.24 5.37
C MET A 84 -10.33 -5.34 3.92
N LYS A 85 -11.09 -4.74 3.00
CA LYS A 85 -10.73 -4.61 1.59
C LYS A 85 -9.86 -3.37 1.43
N LEU A 86 -8.62 -3.59 1.02
CA LEU A 86 -7.61 -2.59 0.70
C LEU A 86 -7.56 -2.44 -0.83
N GLN A 87 -7.63 -1.22 -1.35
CA GLN A 87 -7.52 -0.97 -2.80
C GLN A 87 -6.63 0.23 -3.09
N TYR A 88 -5.64 0.07 -3.97
CA TYR A 88 -4.84 1.19 -4.48
C TYR A 88 -5.48 1.78 -5.73
N HIS A 89 -5.68 3.10 -5.73
CA HIS A 89 -6.26 3.87 -6.82
C HIS A 89 -5.26 4.87 -7.36
N THR A 90 -5.19 4.96 -8.69
CA THR A 90 -4.32 5.90 -9.41
C THR A 90 -5.04 6.44 -10.65
N ALA A 91 -4.40 7.35 -11.39
CA ALA A 91 -4.90 7.84 -12.67
C ALA A 91 -5.05 6.70 -13.67
N ASP A 92 -6.16 6.68 -14.42
CA ASP A 92 -6.30 5.80 -15.57
C ASP A 92 -5.43 6.25 -16.76
N ASN A 93 -5.46 5.49 -17.86
CA ASN A 93 -4.68 5.77 -19.06
C ASN A 93 -5.23 6.91 -19.93
N LYS A 94 -6.34 7.56 -19.54
CA LYS A 94 -6.92 8.70 -20.27
C LYS A 94 -6.39 10.03 -19.75
N TRP A 95 -5.74 10.02 -18.59
CA TRP A 95 -5.04 11.19 -18.09
C TRP A 95 -3.86 11.57 -19.00
N LYS A 96 -3.72 12.86 -19.27
CA LYS A 96 -2.53 13.44 -19.86
C LYS A 96 -2.11 14.61 -18.98
N PHE A 97 -1.08 14.40 -18.16
CA PHE A 97 -0.50 15.45 -17.33
C PHE A 97 0.45 16.30 -18.16
N THR A 98 0.38 17.61 -17.98
CA THR A 98 1.30 18.58 -18.58
C THR A 98 1.68 19.63 -17.52
N GLU A 99 2.63 20.52 -17.83
CA GLU A 99 3.04 21.57 -16.89
C GLU A 99 1.95 22.63 -16.68
N LYS A 100 1.07 22.80 -17.66
CA LYS A 100 -0.03 23.77 -17.62
C LYS A 100 -1.34 23.05 -17.34
N TRP A 101 -2.14 23.64 -16.46
CA TRP A 101 -3.43 23.06 -16.14
C TRP A 101 -4.34 22.99 -17.36
N GLU A 102 -4.34 24.04 -18.19
CA GLU A 102 -5.17 24.16 -19.39
C GLU A 102 -4.91 23.04 -20.42
N ASP A 103 -3.69 22.50 -20.46
CA ASP A 103 -3.26 21.48 -21.41
C ASP A 103 -3.42 20.05 -20.85
N THR A 104 -3.88 19.92 -19.60
CA THR A 104 -4.10 18.62 -18.94
C THR A 104 -5.43 18.00 -19.36
N THR A 105 -5.40 16.73 -19.78
CA THR A 105 -6.62 15.96 -20.02
C THR A 105 -7.02 15.21 -18.75
N ILE A 106 -8.24 15.47 -18.28
CA ILE A 106 -8.85 14.76 -17.16
C ILE A 106 -9.25 13.37 -17.62
N GLY A 107 -8.71 12.35 -16.96
CA GLY A 107 -9.12 10.96 -17.10
C GLY A 107 -9.96 10.49 -15.91
N GLY A 108 -10.10 9.17 -15.78
CA GLY A 108 -10.77 8.51 -14.67
C GLY A 108 -9.81 8.01 -13.59
N VAL A 109 -10.30 7.07 -12.79
CA VAL A 109 -9.57 6.40 -11.70
C VAL A 109 -9.40 4.93 -12.06
N ALA A 110 -8.18 4.41 -11.96
CA ALA A 110 -7.86 3.00 -12.12
C ALA A 110 -7.49 2.40 -10.77
N THR A 111 -8.08 1.25 -10.44
CA THR A 111 -7.65 0.42 -9.31
C THR A 111 -6.61 -0.59 -9.79
N LYS A 112 -5.38 -0.53 -9.28
CA LYS A 112 -4.28 -1.42 -9.71
C LYS A 112 -3.88 -2.48 -8.68
N HIS A 113 -4.37 -2.35 -7.46
CA HIS A 113 -4.19 -3.37 -6.42
C HIS A 113 -5.46 -3.50 -5.61
N CYS A 114 -5.78 -4.73 -5.25
CA CYS A 114 -6.92 -5.05 -4.39
C CYS A 114 -6.59 -6.26 -3.52
N TRP A 115 -6.88 -6.16 -2.22
CA TRP A 115 -6.60 -7.22 -1.27
C TRP A 115 -7.65 -7.27 -0.16
N TYR A 116 -8.09 -8.47 0.21
CA TYR A 116 -8.85 -8.70 1.42
C TYR A 116 -7.90 -9.09 2.55
N ILE A 117 -7.77 -8.23 3.56
CA ILE A 117 -7.02 -8.45 4.79
C ILE A 117 -7.95 -9.08 5.84
N PRO A 118 -7.76 -10.34 6.24
CA PRO A 118 -8.62 -11.02 7.20
C PRO A 118 -8.41 -10.54 8.64
N ALA A 119 -9.48 -10.53 9.43
CA ALA A 119 -9.43 -10.18 10.85
C ALA A 119 -8.66 -11.21 11.71
N ASP A 120 -8.54 -12.46 11.24
CA ASP A 120 -7.82 -13.54 11.92
C ASP A 120 -6.29 -13.43 11.81
N GLY A 121 -5.78 -12.55 10.95
CA GLY A 121 -4.36 -12.34 10.71
C GLY A 121 -3.71 -13.32 9.75
N SER A 122 -4.50 -14.11 9.02
CA SER A 122 -4.02 -14.81 7.83
C SER A 122 -3.64 -13.81 6.73
N GLU A 123 -2.94 -14.30 5.71
CA GLU A 123 -2.38 -13.49 4.62
C GLU A 123 -3.46 -12.79 3.77
N GLY A 124 -4.66 -13.33 3.75
CA GLY A 124 -5.70 -12.83 2.85
C GLY A 124 -5.50 -13.25 1.41
N LYS A 125 -6.10 -12.49 0.51
CA LYS A 125 -6.11 -12.79 -0.93
C LYS A 125 -6.45 -11.56 -1.75
N ALA A 126 -6.08 -11.60 -3.03
CA ALA A 126 -6.56 -10.63 -4.01
C ALA A 126 -8.10 -10.62 -4.07
N CYS A 127 -8.67 -9.45 -4.34
CA CYS A 127 -9.96 -9.38 -5.01
C CYS A 127 -9.73 -9.38 -6.53
#